data_AF-A0A556RSN6-F1
#
_entry.id   AF-A0A556RSN6-F1
#
_cell.length_a   1.000
_cell.length_b   1.000
_cell.length_c   1.000
_cell.angle_alpha   90.00
_cell.angle_beta   90.00
_cell.angle_gamma   90.00
#
_symmetry.space_group_name_H-M   'P 1'
#
loop_
_entity.id
_entity.type
_entity.pdbx_description
1 polymer ?
#
loop_
_entity_poly.entity_id
_entity_poly.type
_entity_poly.pdbx_seq_one_letter_code
_entity_poly.pdbx_strand_id
1 'polypeptide(L)'
;MCYVGCKALDGSQASRSSIKFSFKIPESKQTIDKITSFITGLAKKFSHNFITMNSREIPSSIYIFPPRINLSSMAYIPSPLQHQDYPEVYQLIPIIKENNHVGTVIVLLNHFPNIQNINDIKTMYSVELKLREADLLPINCDL
;
A
#
# COMPACT_ATOMS: atom_id res chain seq x y z
N MET A 1 -25.82 -9.40 13.43
CA MET A 1 -26.10 -8.06 13.99
C MET A 1 -24.94 -7.65 14.88
N CYS A 2 -24.22 -6.60 14.47
CA CYS A 2 -23.74 -5.46 15.26
C CYS A 2 -23.00 -4.51 14.28
N TYR A 3 -23.22 -3.21 14.48
CA TYR A 3 -23.10 -2.10 13.53
C TYR A 3 -21.87 -1.20 13.83
N VAL A 4 -21.74 -0.11 13.07
CA VAL A 4 -20.84 1.08 13.16
C VAL A 4 -19.56 0.95 12.32
N GLY A 5 -19.23 1.73 11.28
CA GLY A 5 -19.84 2.89 10.61
C GLY A 5 -18.81 4.03 10.46
N CYS A 6 -18.37 4.39 9.25
CA CYS A 6 -17.83 5.72 8.97
C CYS A 6 -18.80 6.48 8.07
N LYS A 7 -19.27 7.62 8.60
CA LYS A 7 -20.09 8.62 7.94
C LYS A 7 -19.44 9.06 6.62
N ALA A 8 -20.18 8.97 5.53
CA ALA A 8 -20.09 9.99 4.50
C ALA A 8 -20.48 11.31 5.18
N LEU A 9 -19.51 12.21 5.38
CA LEU A 9 -19.80 13.59 5.72
C LEU A 9 -20.61 14.17 4.55
N ASP A 10 -21.88 14.48 4.84
CA ASP A 10 -22.77 15.38 4.11
C ASP A 10 -22.54 15.54 2.60
N GLY A 11 -23.41 14.89 1.81
CA GLY A 11 -23.88 15.45 0.55
C GLY A 11 -22.95 15.41 -0.68
N SER A 12 -21.73 14.88 -0.58
CA SER A 12 -20.92 14.62 -1.78
C SER A 12 -20.88 13.11 -2.07
N GLN A 13 -21.36 12.71 -3.24
CA GLN A 13 -20.91 11.43 -3.80
C GLN A 13 -19.39 11.53 -3.88
N ALA A 14 -18.66 10.77 -3.07
CA ALA A 14 -17.23 10.60 -3.26
C ALA A 14 -17.06 10.01 -4.67
N SER A 15 -16.64 10.84 -5.63
CA SER A 15 -16.44 10.42 -7.00
C SER A 15 -15.21 9.52 -7.03
N ARG A 16 -15.43 8.21 -6.91
CA ARG A 16 -14.36 7.22 -6.99
C ARG A 16 -13.75 7.24 -8.39
N SER A 17 -12.49 7.66 -8.47
CA SER A 17 -11.71 7.60 -9.70
C SER A 17 -10.56 6.62 -9.50
N SER A 18 -10.53 5.55 -10.31
CA SER A 18 -9.43 4.58 -10.31
C SER A 18 -8.56 4.79 -11.54
N ILE A 19 -7.25 4.94 -11.31
CA ILE A 19 -6.26 5.04 -12.38
C ILE A 19 -5.35 3.81 -12.29
N LYS A 20 -5.31 3.02 -13.37
CA LYS A 20 -4.48 1.82 -13.45
C LYS A 20 -3.39 2.00 -14.49
N PHE A 21 -2.15 1.97 -14.05
CA PHE A 21 -0.98 1.86 -14.93
C PHE A 21 -0.60 0.38 -15.07
N SER A 22 -0.11 0.00 -16.25
CA SER A 22 0.32 -1.38 -16.51
C SER A 22 1.61 -1.34 -17.32
N PHE A 23 2.69 -1.80 -16.70
CA PHE A 23 4.01 -1.80 -17.30
C PHE A 23 4.49 -3.24 -17.53
N LYS A 24 5.34 -3.42 -18.55
CA LYS A 24 6.19 -4.59 -18.72
C LYS A 24 7.62 -4.11 -18.62
N ILE A 25 8.30 -4.45 -17.53
CA ILE A 25 9.62 -3.93 -17.19
C ILE A 25 10.50 -5.11 -16.77
N PRO A 26 11.80 -5.07 -17.07
CA PRO A 26 12.73 -6.08 -16.57
C PRO A 26 12.73 -6.10 -15.04
N GLU A 27 12.70 -7.29 -14.45
CA GLU A 27 12.79 -7.44 -13.01
C GLU A 27 14.22 -7.20 -12.55
N SER A 28 14.44 -6.07 -11.89
CA SER A 28 15.74 -5.71 -11.31
C SER A 28 15.57 -4.78 -10.12
N LYS A 29 16.59 -4.72 -9.26
CA LYS A 29 16.62 -3.74 -8.17
C LYS A 29 16.51 -2.30 -8.70
N GLN A 30 17.19 -1.99 -9.81
CA GLN A 30 17.09 -0.65 -10.41
C GLN A 30 15.65 -0.32 -10.85
N THR A 31 14.91 -1.33 -11.29
CA THR A 31 13.49 -1.19 -11.65
C THR A 31 12.66 -0.87 -10.40
N ILE A 32 12.90 -1.57 -9.28
CA ILE A 32 12.28 -1.27 -7.98
C ILE A 32 12.55 0.19 -7.58
N ASP A 33 13.81 0.66 -7.62
CA ASP A 33 14.17 2.03 -7.25
C ASP A 33 13.45 3.09 -8.11
N LYS A 34 13.31 2.83 -9.42
CA LYS A 34 12.57 3.70 -10.35
C LYS A 34 11.08 3.73 -10.02
N ILE A 35 10.47 2.59 -9.72
CA ILE A 35 9.05 2.55 -9.35
C ILE A 35 8.83 3.21 -7.99
N THR A 36 9.71 2.98 -7.01
CA THR A 36 9.68 3.66 -5.71
C THR A 36 9.66 5.18 -5.90
N SER A 37 10.50 5.70 -6.78
CA SER A 37 10.54 7.13 -7.12
C SER A 37 9.24 7.60 -7.78
N PHE A 38 8.68 6.82 -8.69
CA PHE A 38 7.40 7.10 -9.35
C PHE A 38 6.24 7.14 -8.35
N ILE A 39 6.09 6.11 -7.52
CA ILE A 39 5.04 6.03 -6.48
C ILE A 39 5.20 7.16 -5.46
N THR A 40 6.42 7.48 -5.04
CA THR A 40 6.70 8.61 -4.15
C THR A 40 6.28 9.94 -4.78
N GLY A 41 6.53 10.13 -6.08
CA GLY A 41 6.07 11.29 -6.83
C GLY A 41 4.53 11.39 -6.87
N LEU A 42 3.84 10.28 -7.11
CA LEU A 42 2.39 10.21 -7.06
C LEU A 42 1.86 10.52 -5.65
N ALA A 43 2.42 9.92 -4.61
CA ALA A 43 2.01 10.13 -3.22
C ALA A 43 2.14 11.60 -2.79
N LYS A 44 3.19 12.30 -3.24
CA LYS A 44 3.33 13.75 -3.01
C LYS A 44 2.20 14.56 -3.65
N LYS A 45 1.67 14.14 -4.81
CA LYS A 45 0.56 14.83 -5.47
C LYS A 45 -0.80 14.42 -4.90
N PHE A 46 -0.99 13.14 -4.63
CA PHE A 46 -2.24 12.52 -4.20
C PHE A 46 -2.18 12.04 -2.75
N SER A 47 -1.75 12.90 -1.82
CA SER A 47 -1.43 12.51 -0.42
C SER A 47 -2.63 12.08 0.42
N HIS A 48 -3.86 12.25 -0.06
CA HIS A 48 -5.06 11.78 0.64
C HIS A 48 -5.58 10.44 0.09
N ASN A 49 -4.92 9.91 -0.94
CA ASN A 49 -5.36 8.71 -1.64
C ASN A 49 -4.48 7.52 -1.28
N PHE A 50 -5.08 6.33 -1.25
CA PHE A 50 -4.31 5.10 -1.25
C PHE A 50 -3.72 4.83 -2.64
N ILE A 51 -2.46 4.43 -2.68
CA ILE A 51 -1.79 4.03 -3.92
C ILE A 51 -1.18 2.67 -3.68
N THR A 52 -1.43 1.71 -4.56
CA THR A 52 -0.80 0.39 -4.47
C THR A 52 -0.15 -0.01 -5.78
N MET A 53 0.95 -0.73 -5.65
CA MET A 53 1.60 -1.45 -6.73
C MET A 53 1.45 -2.93 -6.44
N ASN A 54 0.72 -3.60 -7.33
CA ASN A 54 0.52 -5.04 -7.28
C ASN A 54 1.25 -5.73 -8.44
N SER A 55 1.87 -6.87 -8.17
CA SER A 55 2.42 -7.78 -9.15
C SER A 55 1.30 -8.69 -9.66
N ARG A 56 1.25 -8.90 -10.99
CA ARG A 56 0.26 -9.80 -11.61
C ARG A 56 0.51 -11.26 -11.30
N GLU A 57 1.74 -11.60 -10.92
CA GLU A 57 2.13 -12.99 -10.64
C GLU A 57 1.67 -13.47 -9.26
N ILE A 58 1.21 -12.53 -8.42
CA ILE A 58 0.71 -12.82 -7.09
C ILE A 58 -0.80 -13.07 -7.17
N PRO A 59 -1.26 -14.31 -6.95
CA PRO A 59 -2.67 -14.65 -7.05
C PRO A 59 -3.44 -14.08 -5.87
N SER A 60 -4.69 -13.69 -6.09
CA SER A 60 -5.52 -13.08 -5.04
C SER A 60 -5.78 -14.00 -3.85
N SER A 61 -5.63 -15.31 -4.01
CA SER A 61 -5.82 -16.33 -2.97
C SER A 61 -4.79 -16.26 -1.83
N ILE A 62 -3.66 -15.58 -2.01
CA ILE A 62 -2.69 -15.45 -0.93
C ILE A 62 -3.03 -14.31 0.05
N TYR A 63 -3.82 -13.31 -0.35
CA TYR A 63 -4.08 -12.18 0.53
C TYR A 63 -4.97 -12.57 1.70
N ILE A 64 -4.62 -12.08 2.90
CA ILE A 64 -5.30 -12.49 4.15
C ILE A 64 -6.69 -11.83 4.25
N PHE A 65 -6.86 -10.65 3.64
CA PHE A 65 -8.07 -9.84 3.78
C PHE A 65 -8.70 -9.50 2.41
N PRO A 66 -9.31 -10.47 1.71
CA PRO A 66 -9.74 -10.32 0.32
C PRO A 66 -10.76 -9.20 -0.03
N PRO A 67 -11.57 -8.60 0.88
CA PRO A 67 -12.33 -7.40 0.50
C PRO A 67 -11.51 -6.11 0.60
N ARG A 68 -10.28 -6.15 1.11
CA ARG A 68 -9.42 -4.97 1.37
C ARG A 68 -8.40 -4.74 0.26
N ILE A 69 -7.77 -3.56 0.29
CA ILE A 69 -6.58 -3.32 -0.52
C ILE A 69 -5.53 -4.38 -0.17
N ASN A 70 -4.91 -4.95 -1.20
CA ASN A 70 -3.82 -5.90 -1.04
C ASN A 70 -2.46 -5.19 -1.23
N LEU A 71 -1.44 -5.66 -0.51
CA LEU A 71 -0.07 -5.15 -0.63
C LEU A 71 0.86 -6.25 -1.16
N SER A 72 1.12 -6.24 -2.47
CA SER A 72 2.06 -7.23 -3.03
C SER A 72 3.50 -6.73 -3.15
N SER A 73 3.73 -5.42 -3.29
CA SER A 73 5.10 -4.89 -3.48
C SER A 73 5.31 -3.54 -2.82
N MET A 74 4.51 -2.54 -3.19
CA MET A 74 4.59 -1.21 -2.61
C MET A 74 3.20 -0.65 -2.36
N ALA A 75 3.09 0.17 -1.33
CA ALA A 75 1.88 0.96 -1.12
C ALA A 75 2.22 2.32 -0.52
N TYR A 76 1.41 3.32 -0.84
CA TYR A 76 1.32 4.54 -0.07
C TYR A 76 0.11 4.47 0.84
N ILE A 77 0.34 4.68 2.13
CA ILE A 77 -0.69 4.80 3.16
C ILE A 77 -0.75 6.26 3.60
N PRO A 78 -1.93 6.92 3.57
CA PRO A 78 -2.10 8.31 4.01
C PRO A 78 -2.12 8.41 5.55
N SER A 79 -1.12 7.82 6.21
CA SER A 79 -0.92 7.81 7.66
C SER A 79 0.57 7.76 7.97
N PRO A 80 1.05 8.49 8.99
CA PRO A 80 2.47 8.52 9.36
C PRO A 80 2.89 7.22 10.05
N LEU A 81 3.57 6.33 9.32
CA LEU A 81 4.09 5.08 9.86
C LEU A 81 5.52 5.25 10.39
N GLN A 82 5.87 4.53 11.45
CA GLN A 82 7.21 4.53 12.04
C GLN A 82 7.95 3.24 11.70
N HIS A 83 9.25 3.34 11.44
CA HIS A 83 10.05 2.17 11.07
C HIS A 83 10.11 1.09 12.16
N GLN A 84 10.06 1.49 13.43
CA GLN A 84 10.03 0.58 14.57
C GLN A 84 8.85 -0.40 14.56
N ASP A 85 7.72 -0.01 13.95
CA ASP A 85 6.51 -0.84 13.91
C ASP A 85 6.58 -1.85 12.74
N TYR A 86 7.41 -1.59 11.74
CA TYR A 86 7.55 -2.38 10.52
C TYR A 86 9.03 -2.72 10.23
N PRO A 87 9.76 -3.39 11.13
CA PRO A 87 11.18 -3.70 10.93
C PRO A 87 11.44 -4.67 9.76
N GLU A 88 10.43 -5.43 9.33
CA GLU A 88 10.53 -6.40 8.24
C GLU A 88 10.50 -5.79 6.83
N VAL A 89 10.12 -4.52 6.69
CA VAL A 89 9.99 -3.87 5.38
C VAL A 89 11.35 -3.38 4.90
N TYR A 90 11.59 -3.48 3.60
CA TYR A 90 12.84 -2.99 3.01
C TYR A 90 13.02 -1.48 3.23
N GLN A 91 11.96 -0.69 3.04
CA GLN A 91 12.05 0.76 3.18
C GLN A 91 10.70 1.39 3.54
N LEU A 92 10.73 2.36 4.46
CA LEU A 92 9.64 3.31 4.68
C LEU A 92 10.09 4.71 4.24
N ILE A 93 9.31 5.35 3.39
CA ILE A 93 9.61 6.69 2.87
C ILE A 93 8.53 7.65 3.36
N PRO A 94 8.86 8.57 4.27
CA PRO A 94 7.89 9.55 4.76
C PRO A 94 7.56 10.56 3.65
N ILE A 95 6.27 10.86 3.51
CA ILE A 95 5.76 11.95 2.66
C ILE A 95 5.50 13.14 3.57
N ILE A 96 6.33 14.17 3.42
CA ILE A 96 6.22 15.42 4.16
C ILE A 96 5.52 16.47 3.30
N LYS A 97 4.49 17.11 3.84
CA LYS A 97 3.82 18.30 3.29
C LYS A 97 3.67 19.35 4.37
N GLU A 98 4.03 20.60 4.06
CA GLU A 98 3.89 21.72 5.02
C GLU A 98 4.50 21.39 6.40
N ASN A 99 5.66 20.72 6.39
CA ASN A 99 6.40 20.23 7.56
C ASN A 99 5.69 19.13 8.38
N ASN A 100 4.57 18.58 7.90
CA ASN A 100 3.86 17.48 8.53
C ASN A 100 4.09 16.16 7.78
N HIS A 101 4.23 15.05 8.53
CA HIS A 101 4.27 13.71 7.97
C HIS A 101 2.83 13.26 7.65
N VAL A 102 2.45 13.36 6.38
CA VAL A 102 1.06 13.13 5.93
C VAL A 102 0.80 11.70 5.45
N GLY A 103 1.84 10.90 5.29
CA GLY A 103 1.71 9.49 4.93
C GLY A 103 3.05 8.85 4.64
N THR A 104 3.05 7.55 4.41
CA THR A 104 4.28 6.77 4.21
C THR A 104 4.16 5.86 3.00
N VAL A 105 5.18 5.87 2.13
CA VAL A 105 5.35 4.83 1.11
C VAL A 105 6.09 3.66 1.74
N ILE A 106 5.47 2.50 1.73
CA ILE A 106 6.01 1.22 2.13
C ILE A 106 6.58 0.53 0.90
N VAL A 107 7.86 0.17 0.95
CA VAL A 107 8.48 -0.75 0.00
C VAL A 107 8.73 -2.05 0.77
N LEU A 108 7.98 -3.09 0.43
CA LEU A 108 8.02 -4.36 1.17
C LEU A 108 9.37 -5.04 0.99
N LEU A 109 9.83 -5.16 -0.25
CA LEU A 109 11.00 -5.96 -0.65
C LEU A 109 11.91 -5.15 -1.59
N ASN A 110 13.20 -5.46 -1.58
CA ASN A 110 14.19 -4.87 -2.51
C ASN A 110 14.25 -5.56 -3.88
N HIS A 111 13.30 -6.47 -4.13
CA HIS A 111 13.15 -7.27 -5.33
C HIS A 111 11.66 -7.51 -5.59
N PHE A 112 11.31 -8.09 -6.74
CA PHE A 112 9.93 -8.46 -7.04
C PHE A 112 9.52 -9.67 -6.19
N PRO A 113 8.31 -9.69 -5.63
CA PRO A 113 7.85 -10.75 -4.72
C PRO A 113 7.81 -12.10 -5.43
N ASN A 114 8.40 -13.13 -4.83
CA ASN A 114 8.33 -14.50 -5.32
C ASN A 114 7.38 -15.33 -4.44
N ILE A 115 6.32 -15.88 -5.03
CA ILE A 115 5.32 -16.68 -4.29
C ILE A 115 5.90 -17.96 -3.67
N GLN A 116 6.97 -18.51 -4.26
CA GLN A 116 7.64 -19.70 -3.75
C GLN A 116 8.58 -19.37 -2.58
N ASN A 117 8.91 -18.10 -2.38
CA ASN A 117 9.75 -17.65 -1.29
C ASN A 117 8.90 -17.36 -0.05
N ILE A 118 8.99 -18.26 0.94
CA ILE A 118 8.22 -18.17 2.18
C ILE A 118 8.52 -16.86 2.94
N ASN A 119 9.72 -16.31 2.84
CA ASN A 119 10.06 -15.07 3.54
C ASN A 119 9.34 -13.86 2.93
N ASP A 120 9.19 -13.81 1.60
CA ASP A 120 8.46 -12.74 0.92
C ASP A 120 6.99 -12.74 1.34
N ILE A 121 6.38 -13.93 1.37
CA ILE A 121 5.00 -14.12 1.80
C ILE A 121 4.83 -13.71 3.27
N LYS A 122 5.75 -14.12 4.15
CA LYS A 122 5.72 -13.72 5.56
C LYS A 122 5.79 -12.21 5.74
N THR A 123 6.66 -11.52 5.01
CA THR A 123 6.76 -10.05 5.06
C THR A 123 5.45 -9.40 4.60
N MET A 124 4.89 -9.85 3.47
CA MET A 124 3.59 -9.35 2.98
C MET A 124 2.49 -9.52 4.03
N TYR A 125 2.38 -10.71 4.61
CA TYR A 125 1.36 -11.04 5.61
C TYR A 125 1.51 -10.26 6.90
N SER A 126 2.74 -10.14 7.41
CA SER A 126 3.03 -9.39 8.63
C SER A 126 2.60 -7.92 8.49
N VAL A 127 2.93 -7.31 7.35
CA VAL A 127 2.58 -5.91 7.07
C VAL A 127 1.07 -5.74 6.89
N GLU A 128 0.41 -6.63 6.14
CA GLU A 128 -1.06 -6.59 5.98
C GLU A 128 -1.77 -6.72 7.33
N LEU A 129 -1.32 -7.62 8.21
CA LEU A 129 -1.88 -7.81 9.54
C LEU A 129 -1.71 -6.55 10.40
N LYS A 130 -0.50 -5.98 10.47
CA LYS A 130 -0.22 -4.76 11.24
C LYS A 130 -1.04 -3.56 10.76
N LEU A 131 -1.13 -3.37 9.44
CA LEU A 131 -1.97 -2.32 8.86
C LEU A 131 -3.45 -2.54 9.18
N ARG A 132 -3.91 -3.80 9.19
CA ARG A 132 -5.28 -4.13 9.55
C ARG A 132 -5.58 -3.85 11.02
N GLU A 133 -4.69 -4.23 11.93
CA GLU A 133 -4.80 -4.01 13.37
C GLU A 133 -4.80 -2.52 13.72
N ALA A 134 -4.05 -1.70 12.97
CA ALA A 134 -4.04 -0.25 13.09
C ALA A 134 -5.23 0.45 12.39
N ASP A 135 -6.16 -0.31 11.78
CA ASP A 135 -7.27 0.18 10.96
C ASP A 135 -6.85 1.06 9.75
N LEU A 136 -5.64 0.79 9.22
CA LEU A 136 -5.03 1.51 8.08
C LEU A 136 -5.15 0.74 6.75
N LEU A 137 -5.81 -0.42 6.75
CA LEU A 137 -6.03 -1.24 5.57
C LEU A 137 -7.48 -1.12 5.09
N PRO A 138 -7.82 -0.21 4.15
CA PRO A 138 -9.21 0.08 3.80
C PRO A 138 -9.87 -1.07 3.01
N ILE A 139 -11.20 -1.13 3.08
CA ILE A 139 -12.03 -2.03 2.26
C ILE A 139 -12.14 -1.43 0.86
N ASN A 140 -12.07 -2.27 -0.19
CA ASN A 140 -12.13 -1.82 -1.57
C ASN A 140 -13.41 -1.05 -1.93
N CYS A 141 -14.52 -1.24 -1.22
CA CYS A 141 -15.77 -0.51 -1.43
C CYS A 141 -15.81 0.87 -0.76
N ASP A 142 -14.93 1.12 0.21
CA ASP A 142 -14.90 2.36 1.00
C ASP A 142 -13.98 3.43 0.37
N LEU A 143 -13.37 3.10 -0.77
CA LEU A 143 -12.44 3.93 -1.55
C LEU A 143 -13.08 4.44 -2.84
#